data_AF-A0AA36IUK7-F1
#
_entry.id   AF-A0AA36IUK7-F1
#
_cell.length_a   1.000
_cell.length_b   1.000
_cell.length_c   1.000
_cell.angle_alpha   90.00
_cell.angle_beta   90.00
_cell.angle_gamma   90.00
#
_symmetry.space_group_name_H-M   'P 1'
#
loop_
_entity.id
_entity.type
_entity.pdbx_description
1 polymer ?
#
loop_
_entity_poly.entity_id
_entity_poly.type
_entity_poly.pdbx_seq_one_letter_code
_entity_poly.pdbx_strand_id
1 'polypeptide(L)'
;MPSLLQAGMSEFRTIFGMSSSSRGDRPGPPPPFPDVQQGSGGVPVWVSIDPRSGELSAYPQAAVHKLEHAYARHSREVRLAGLGLGPVYETLIVDFHGERPVQKREGGGKRDVRRFVVDPSAPPQVTVHVVRERGWRISDIAVPGVTEERVVMLDAPPPPPPLPPPDRHFLGTFRHPSPEDLQERAANLEADDAAELVGLWEWCRVAEAHGPSQLSDEDWAAYSAANNTEIEAAFRDQAVKVQITIGIRSYDVLFEGSLAGGKQVDTKQKKRRLVRRRAVTAAVREACLQGAESAVQEALRQDPSLADAECVICAEAFADTFAMPVVQLPCGHKFHGACAQSLADRRKTCPYCRAEVDWKQVREVHMFGGESNLGV
;
A
#
# COMPACT_ATOMS: atom_id res chain seq x y z
N MET A 1 33.82 -37.76 -58.38
CA MET A 1 32.46 -38.20 -58.00
C MET A 1 31.69 -36.99 -57.48
N PRO A 2 30.76 -36.42 -58.25
CA PRO A 2 29.88 -35.36 -57.77
C PRO A 2 28.69 -35.94 -56.97
N SER A 3 28.13 -35.16 -56.06
CA SER A 3 26.75 -35.30 -55.59
C SER A 3 26.06 -33.97 -55.85
N LEU A 4 24.89 -33.99 -56.49
CA LEU A 4 24.25 -32.80 -57.06
C LEU A 4 23.15 -32.23 -56.15
N LEU A 5 23.09 -30.90 -56.11
CA LEU A 5 22.04 -30.11 -55.49
C LEU A 5 20.83 -29.97 -56.43
N GLN A 6 19.63 -30.17 -55.89
CA GLN A 6 18.35 -29.58 -56.32
C GLN A 6 17.37 -29.74 -55.13
N ALA A 7 16.60 -28.75 -54.65
CA ALA A 7 15.95 -27.57 -55.24
C ALA A 7 14.85 -27.92 -56.28
N GLY A 8 13.61 -27.43 -56.19
CA GLY A 8 12.97 -26.70 -55.08
C GLY A 8 11.76 -25.84 -55.51
N MET A 9 10.63 -25.98 -54.79
CA MET A 9 9.46 -25.07 -54.73
C MET A 9 8.62 -24.84 -56.03
N SER A 10 7.50 -24.12 -55.85
CA SER A 10 6.47 -23.72 -56.85
C SER A 10 5.58 -24.86 -57.40
N GLU A 11 4.28 -24.70 -57.71
CA GLU A 11 3.31 -23.55 -57.63
C GLU A 11 1.85 -24.14 -57.70
N PHE A 12 0.69 -23.45 -57.61
CA PHE A 12 0.25 -22.05 -57.49
C PHE A 12 -1.25 -21.97 -57.03
N ARG A 13 -1.75 -20.76 -56.68
CA ARG A 13 -3.18 -20.28 -56.84
C ARG A 13 -4.30 -20.93 -55.96
N THR A 14 -5.42 -20.26 -55.59
CA THR A 14 -5.86 -18.85 -55.76
C THR A 14 -7.04 -18.42 -54.84
N ILE A 15 -6.96 -17.19 -54.29
CA ILE A 15 -8.01 -16.21 -53.87
C ILE A 15 -9.29 -16.66 -53.12
N PHE A 16 -9.47 -16.18 -51.86
CA PHE A 16 -10.59 -15.35 -51.31
C PHE A 16 -10.51 -15.41 -49.76
N GLY A 17 -10.82 -14.36 -48.97
CA GLY A 17 -11.13 -12.98 -49.34
C GLY A 17 -12.13 -12.27 -48.41
N MET A 18 -11.90 -12.26 -47.09
CA MET A 18 -12.72 -11.45 -46.15
C MET A 18 -11.84 -10.75 -45.11
N SER A 19 -12.03 -9.44 -44.95
CA SER A 19 -11.37 -8.63 -43.93
C SER A 19 -12.32 -8.41 -42.73
N SER A 20 -11.84 -8.67 -41.52
CA SER A 20 -12.49 -8.18 -40.29
C SER A 20 -11.42 -7.58 -39.37
N SER A 21 -11.48 -6.27 -39.16
CA SER A 21 -10.48 -5.53 -38.39
C SER A 21 -10.85 -5.50 -36.91
N SER A 22 -10.57 -6.58 -36.19
CA SER A 22 -10.45 -6.49 -34.73
C SER A 22 -9.18 -5.72 -34.38
N ARG A 23 -9.29 -4.73 -33.48
CA ARG A 23 -8.12 -4.16 -32.80
C ARG A 23 -7.68 -5.14 -31.73
N GLY A 24 -6.94 -6.17 -32.12
CA GLY A 24 -6.31 -7.07 -31.16
C GLY A 24 -5.35 -6.28 -30.27
N ASP A 25 -5.47 -6.46 -28.96
CA ASP A 25 -4.43 -6.04 -28.03
C ASP A 25 -3.10 -6.64 -28.48
N ARG A 26 -2.05 -5.81 -28.54
CA ARG A 26 -0.70 -6.34 -28.69
C ARG A 26 -0.36 -7.01 -27.36
N PRO A 27 -0.06 -8.32 -27.32
CA PRO A 27 0.42 -8.92 -26.09
C PRO A 27 1.66 -8.16 -25.63
N GLY A 28 1.77 -7.94 -24.32
CA GLY A 28 2.93 -7.31 -23.73
C GLY A 28 4.22 -8.11 -24.01
N PRO A 29 5.40 -7.52 -23.77
CA PRO A 29 6.65 -8.27 -23.77
C PRO A 29 6.50 -9.56 -22.92
N PRO A 30 7.00 -10.72 -23.39
CA PRO A 30 6.83 -11.98 -22.69
C PRO A 30 7.53 -11.93 -21.32
N PRO A 31 7.01 -12.68 -20.31
CA PRO A 31 7.60 -12.70 -18.98
C PRO A 31 9.08 -13.12 -19.03
N PRO A 32 9.93 -12.63 -18.09
CA PRO A 32 11.37 -12.89 -18.12
C PRO A 32 11.74 -14.37 -17.92
N PHE A 33 10.82 -15.18 -17.42
CA PHE A 33 10.89 -16.65 -17.36
C PHE A 33 9.47 -17.23 -17.28
N PRO A 34 9.24 -18.46 -17.75
CA PRO A 34 7.92 -19.09 -17.73
C PRO A 34 7.43 -19.40 -16.32
N ASP A 35 6.10 -19.46 -16.17
CA ASP A 35 5.43 -19.80 -14.93
C ASP A 35 5.28 -21.32 -14.74
N VAL A 36 5.47 -21.78 -13.50
CA VAL A 36 5.05 -23.13 -13.10
C VAL A 36 3.56 -23.07 -12.73
N GLN A 37 2.71 -23.52 -13.65
CA GLN A 37 1.25 -23.59 -13.47
C GLN A 37 0.88 -24.80 -12.60
N GLN A 38 0.09 -24.58 -11.55
CA GLN A 38 -0.46 -25.64 -10.68
C GLN A 38 -1.99 -25.50 -10.49
N GLY A 39 -2.65 -24.75 -11.38
CA GLY A 39 -4.10 -24.49 -11.33
C GLY A 39 -4.61 -23.77 -12.58
N SER A 40 -5.93 -23.66 -12.73
CA SER A 40 -6.58 -23.01 -13.89
C SER A 40 -6.97 -21.57 -13.57
N GLY A 41 -6.00 -20.66 -13.65
CA GLY A 41 -6.13 -19.28 -13.15
C GLY A 41 -5.83 -19.23 -11.64
N GLY A 42 -4.89 -18.39 -11.24
CA GLY A 42 -4.29 -18.53 -9.91
C GLY A 42 -3.57 -17.32 -9.36
N VAL A 43 -3.24 -17.42 -8.08
CA VAL A 43 -2.51 -16.42 -7.31
C VAL A 43 -1.00 -16.66 -7.48
N PRO A 44 -0.19 -15.61 -7.69
CA PRO A 44 1.25 -15.75 -7.76
C PRO A 44 1.85 -16.05 -6.38
N VAL A 45 2.66 -17.11 -6.32
CA VAL A 45 3.44 -17.50 -5.14
C VAL A 45 4.91 -17.50 -5.51
N TRP A 46 5.76 -17.00 -4.62
CA TRP A 46 7.21 -17.06 -4.77
C TRP A 46 7.80 -17.95 -3.69
N VAL A 47 8.69 -18.87 -4.07
CA VAL A 47 9.40 -19.77 -3.16
C VAL A 47 10.90 -19.64 -3.36
N SER A 48 11.66 -19.72 -2.26
CA SER A 48 13.12 -19.84 -2.25
C SER A 48 13.57 -21.19 -1.69
N ILE A 49 14.77 -21.66 -2.05
CA ILE A 49 15.39 -22.86 -1.47
C ILE A 49 16.73 -22.54 -0.79
N ASP A 50 16.99 -23.13 0.38
CA ASP A 50 18.33 -23.13 0.96
C ASP A 50 19.25 -24.14 0.24
N PRO A 51 20.39 -23.72 -0.34
CA PRO A 51 21.26 -24.62 -1.10
C PRO A 51 22.00 -25.66 -0.23
N ARG A 52 22.00 -25.53 1.10
CA ARG A 52 22.67 -26.42 2.06
C ARG A 52 21.68 -27.41 2.68
N SER A 53 20.57 -26.93 3.26
CA SER A 53 19.55 -27.79 3.90
C SER A 53 18.52 -28.34 2.91
N GLY A 54 18.25 -27.62 1.81
CA GLY A 54 17.14 -27.92 0.90
C GLY A 54 15.77 -27.51 1.47
N GLU A 55 15.79 -26.78 2.57
CA GLU A 55 14.61 -26.13 3.16
C GLU A 55 14.02 -25.15 2.16
N LEU A 56 12.70 -25.21 1.99
CA LEU A 56 11.95 -24.35 1.10
C LEU A 56 11.16 -23.33 1.94
N SER A 57 11.13 -22.08 1.49
CA SER A 57 10.42 -21.01 2.17
C SER A 57 9.63 -20.18 1.17
N ALA A 58 8.33 -20.08 1.36
CA ALA A 58 7.48 -19.13 0.65
C ALA A 58 7.84 -17.70 1.07
N TYR A 59 7.70 -16.74 0.16
CA TYR A 59 7.82 -15.32 0.47
C TYR A 59 6.52 -14.80 1.10
N PRO A 60 6.57 -14.00 2.19
CA PRO A 60 5.40 -13.33 2.75
C PRO A 60 4.71 -12.42 1.72
N GLN A 61 3.39 -12.22 1.86
CA GLN A 61 2.57 -11.52 0.87
C GLN A 61 3.11 -10.12 0.50
N ALA A 62 3.62 -9.35 1.47
CA ALA A 62 4.22 -8.03 1.21
C ALA A 62 5.46 -8.10 0.29
N ALA A 63 6.27 -9.15 0.42
CA ALA A 63 7.39 -9.41 -0.49
C ALA A 63 6.91 -9.90 -1.85
N VAL A 64 5.89 -10.78 -1.90
CA VAL A 64 5.25 -11.25 -3.14
C VAL A 64 4.70 -10.07 -3.96
N HIS A 65 3.98 -9.13 -3.35
CA HIS A 65 3.50 -7.92 -4.04
C HIS A 65 4.65 -7.12 -4.66
N LYS A 66 5.78 -6.97 -3.95
CA LYS A 66 6.97 -6.26 -4.45
C LYS A 66 7.67 -7.01 -5.59
N LEU A 67 7.71 -8.34 -5.51
CA LEU A 67 8.26 -9.24 -6.54
C LEU A 67 7.41 -9.19 -7.82
N GLU A 68 6.09 -9.33 -7.72
CA GLU A 68 5.15 -9.23 -8.84
C GLU A 68 5.24 -7.87 -9.54
N HIS A 69 5.23 -6.78 -8.77
CA HIS A 69 5.29 -5.41 -9.27
C HIS A 69 6.61 -5.11 -10.02
N ALA A 70 7.70 -5.81 -9.68
CA ALA A 70 8.98 -5.75 -10.36
C ALA A 70 9.03 -6.67 -11.60
N TYR A 71 8.55 -7.91 -11.49
CA TYR A 71 8.46 -8.93 -12.54
C TYR A 71 7.60 -8.45 -13.72
N ALA A 72 6.42 -7.90 -13.45
CA ALA A 72 5.50 -7.34 -14.45
C ALA A 72 6.03 -6.07 -15.17
N ARG A 73 7.17 -5.52 -14.72
CA ARG A 73 7.91 -4.44 -15.40
C ARG A 73 9.24 -4.91 -16.03
N HIS A 74 9.53 -6.21 -16.01
CA HIS A 74 10.80 -6.79 -16.46
C HIS A 74 12.00 -6.13 -15.75
N SER A 75 11.83 -5.78 -14.48
CA SER A 75 12.87 -5.16 -13.65
C SER A 75 14.06 -6.11 -13.52
N ARG A 76 15.28 -5.58 -13.51
CA ARG A 76 16.49 -6.43 -13.38
C ARG A 76 16.60 -7.09 -12.00
N GLU A 77 16.43 -6.31 -10.94
CA GLU A 77 16.51 -6.76 -9.55
C GLU A 77 15.50 -6.01 -8.68
N VAL A 78 15.17 -6.55 -7.51
CA VAL A 78 14.31 -5.90 -6.50
C VAL A 78 14.89 -6.10 -5.09
N ARG A 79 15.03 -4.99 -4.36
CA ARG A 79 15.42 -4.98 -2.93
C ARG A 79 14.18 -5.15 -2.07
N LEU A 80 14.19 -6.12 -1.15
CA LEU A 80 13.05 -6.41 -0.27
C LEU A 80 13.03 -5.60 1.04
N ALA A 81 13.99 -4.69 1.21
CA ALA A 81 14.04 -3.71 2.29
C ALA A 81 12.82 -2.78 2.35
N GLY A 82 12.54 -2.24 3.54
CA GLY A 82 11.40 -1.36 3.82
C GLY A 82 10.06 -2.07 3.72
N LEU A 83 9.97 -3.33 4.19
CA LEU A 83 8.73 -4.12 4.19
C LEU A 83 8.25 -4.51 5.60
N GLY A 84 8.96 -4.14 6.66
CA GLY A 84 8.61 -4.52 8.05
C GLY A 84 8.80 -5.99 8.40
N LEU A 85 9.20 -6.84 7.43
CA LEU A 85 9.38 -8.30 7.57
C LEU A 85 10.62 -8.71 8.40
N GLY A 86 11.19 -7.80 9.19
CA GLY A 86 12.36 -8.02 10.02
C GLY A 86 13.71 -7.98 9.28
N PRO A 87 14.83 -8.00 10.03
CA PRO A 87 16.18 -7.64 9.55
C PRO A 87 16.77 -8.62 8.52
N VAL A 88 16.13 -9.76 8.29
CA VAL A 88 16.51 -10.66 7.18
C VAL A 88 16.22 -9.97 5.84
N TYR A 89 14.99 -9.48 5.64
CA TYR A 89 14.50 -8.95 4.36
C TYR A 89 15.15 -7.62 3.98
N GLU A 90 15.58 -6.82 4.96
CA GLU A 90 16.32 -5.57 4.75
C GLU A 90 17.64 -5.75 4.00
N THR A 91 18.20 -6.97 3.98
CA THR A 91 19.45 -7.31 3.26
C THR A 91 19.24 -8.21 2.02
N LEU A 92 17.98 -8.45 1.61
CA LEU A 92 17.65 -9.33 0.49
C LEU A 92 17.44 -8.58 -0.83
N ILE A 93 18.03 -9.14 -1.88
CA ILE A 93 17.85 -8.72 -3.26
C ILE A 93 17.46 -9.95 -4.09
N VAL A 94 16.32 -9.92 -4.77
CA VAL A 94 16.00 -10.92 -5.80
C VAL A 94 16.42 -10.37 -7.14
N ASP A 95 17.35 -11.07 -7.80
CA ASP A 95 17.83 -10.76 -9.13
C ASP A 95 17.08 -11.61 -10.15
N PHE A 96 16.49 -10.97 -11.15
CA PHE A 96 15.79 -11.63 -12.26
C PHE A 96 16.73 -11.84 -13.48
N HIS A 97 17.97 -11.35 -13.42
CA HIS A 97 18.94 -11.45 -14.52
C HIS A 97 19.55 -12.85 -14.66
N GLY A 98 19.04 -13.62 -15.62
CA GLY A 98 19.57 -14.91 -16.05
C GLY A 98 18.47 -15.76 -16.66
N GLU A 99 18.69 -17.07 -16.73
CA GLU A 99 17.65 -18.03 -17.11
C GLU A 99 16.56 -18.19 -16.03
N ARG A 100 16.90 -17.89 -14.77
CA ARG A 100 16.12 -18.19 -13.56
C ARG A 100 16.39 -17.12 -12.50
N PRO A 101 15.40 -16.68 -11.70
CA PRO A 101 15.61 -15.69 -10.65
C PRO A 101 16.37 -16.28 -9.46
N VAL A 102 17.18 -15.44 -8.81
CA VAL A 102 18.07 -15.83 -7.71
C VAL A 102 18.03 -14.77 -6.62
N GLN A 103 17.73 -15.21 -5.40
CA GLN A 103 17.87 -14.40 -4.19
C GLN A 103 19.33 -14.33 -3.78
N LYS A 104 19.81 -13.12 -3.52
CA LYS A 104 21.12 -12.78 -2.97
C LYS A 104 20.93 -12.15 -1.59
N ARG A 105 21.95 -12.25 -0.75
CA ARG A 105 22.05 -11.49 0.50
C ARG A 105 23.37 -10.72 0.55
N GLU A 106 23.34 -9.54 1.16
CA GLU A 106 24.56 -8.82 1.54
C GLU A 106 25.40 -9.67 2.53
N GLY A 107 26.70 -9.78 2.27
CA GLY A 107 27.57 -10.78 2.92
C GLY A 107 27.62 -12.15 2.22
N GLY A 108 26.86 -12.36 1.14
CA GLY A 108 27.01 -13.49 0.22
C GLY A 108 26.01 -14.64 0.39
N GLY A 109 26.15 -15.64 -0.48
CA GLY A 109 25.17 -16.70 -0.69
C GLY A 109 24.19 -16.40 -1.83
N LYS A 110 23.64 -17.47 -2.42
CA LYS A 110 22.62 -17.45 -3.47
C LYS A 110 21.60 -18.53 -3.18
N ARG A 111 20.32 -18.23 -3.34
CA ARG A 111 19.19 -19.19 -3.27
C ARG A 111 18.45 -19.16 -4.61
N ASP A 112 18.10 -20.33 -5.15
CA ASP A 112 17.16 -20.33 -6.28
C ASP A 112 15.82 -19.80 -5.81
N VAL A 113 15.16 -19.07 -6.70
CA VAL A 113 13.79 -18.59 -6.53
C VAL A 113 12.94 -19.15 -7.68
N ARG A 114 11.65 -19.37 -7.43
CA ARG A 114 10.68 -19.75 -8.47
C ARG A 114 9.33 -19.07 -8.21
N ARG A 115 8.66 -18.66 -9.29
CA ARG A 115 7.28 -18.18 -9.33
C ARG A 115 6.37 -19.35 -9.71
N PHE A 116 5.31 -19.54 -8.94
CA PHE A 116 4.26 -20.52 -9.16
C PHE A 116 2.91 -19.81 -9.28
N VAL A 117 1.98 -20.40 -10.01
CA VAL A 117 0.59 -19.92 -10.10
C VAL A 117 -0.31 -21.02 -9.53
N VAL A 118 -0.87 -20.76 -8.33
CA VAL A 118 -1.68 -21.72 -7.56
C VAL A 118 -3.16 -21.38 -7.62
N ASP A 119 -4.02 -22.38 -7.70
CA ASP A 119 -5.48 -22.21 -7.66
C ASP A 119 -5.93 -21.72 -6.27
N PRO A 120 -6.66 -20.60 -6.12
CA PRO A 120 -7.12 -20.11 -4.81
C PRO A 120 -8.20 -21.00 -4.17
N SER A 121 -8.74 -21.99 -4.89
CA SER A 121 -9.67 -22.99 -4.36
C SER A 121 -9.00 -24.32 -3.97
N ALA A 122 -7.71 -24.49 -4.29
CA ALA A 122 -6.92 -25.65 -3.85
C ALA A 122 -6.43 -25.48 -2.39
N PRO A 123 -5.91 -26.56 -1.75
CA PRO A 123 -5.25 -26.43 -0.44
C PRO A 123 -4.10 -25.40 -0.50
N PRO A 124 -3.84 -24.65 0.59
CA PRO A 124 -2.82 -23.60 0.64
C PRO A 124 -1.41 -24.21 0.71
N GLN A 125 -0.98 -24.82 -0.39
CA GLN A 125 0.32 -25.47 -0.53
C GLN A 125 0.81 -25.35 -1.97
N VAL A 126 2.12 -25.42 -2.18
CA VAL A 126 2.73 -25.49 -3.52
C VAL A 126 3.71 -26.64 -3.59
N THR A 127 3.62 -27.42 -4.67
CA THR A 127 4.49 -28.58 -4.90
C THR A 127 5.74 -28.14 -5.64
N VAL A 128 6.92 -28.39 -5.07
CA VAL A 128 8.21 -27.97 -5.61
C VAL A 128 9.07 -29.19 -5.90
N HIS A 129 9.46 -29.36 -7.16
CA HIS A 129 10.49 -30.34 -7.51
C HIS A 129 11.86 -29.76 -7.20
N VAL A 130 12.67 -30.49 -6.44
CA VAL A 130 14.02 -30.10 -6.06
C VAL A 130 15.04 -31.15 -6.51
N VAL A 131 16.25 -30.70 -6.84
CA VAL A 131 17.36 -31.58 -7.21
C VAL A 131 18.59 -31.26 -6.35
N ARG A 132 19.35 -32.29 -6.00
CA ARG A 132 20.60 -32.16 -5.23
C ARG A 132 21.80 -32.44 -6.13
N GLU A 133 22.47 -31.38 -6.55
CA GLU A 133 23.74 -31.45 -7.26
C GLU A 133 24.88 -31.17 -6.26
N ARG A 134 25.67 -30.12 -6.50
CA ARG A 134 26.64 -29.54 -5.54
C ARG A 134 25.96 -28.78 -4.38
N GLY A 135 24.62 -28.72 -4.39
CA GLY A 135 23.72 -28.09 -3.44
C GLY A 135 22.27 -28.32 -3.89
N TRP A 136 21.31 -27.92 -3.07
CA TRP A 136 19.88 -28.03 -3.42
C TRP A 136 19.43 -26.91 -4.35
N ARG A 137 18.69 -27.27 -5.41
CA ARG A 137 18.21 -26.40 -6.49
C ARG A 137 16.73 -26.64 -6.78
N ILE A 138 16.02 -25.66 -7.35
CA ILE A 138 14.62 -25.84 -7.80
C ILE A 138 14.59 -26.26 -9.29
N SER A 139 13.95 -27.40 -9.58
CA SER A 139 13.63 -27.87 -10.92
C SER A 139 12.19 -27.50 -11.30
N ASP A 140 11.95 -27.23 -12.59
CA ASP A 140 10.60 -27.03 -13.14
C ASP A 140 10.07 -28.32 -13.79
N ILE A 141 10.91 -29.35 -13.88
CA ILE A 141 10.63 -30.62 -14.55
C ILE A 141 10.80 -31.73 -13.51
N ALA A 142 9.76 -32.54 -13.32
CA ALA A 142 9.85 -33.79 -12.57
C ALA A 142 10.63 -34.83 -13.41
N VAL A 143 11.73 -35.35 -12.87
CA VAL A 143 12.55 -36.39 -13.50
C VAL A 143 12.65 -37.57 -12.53
N PRO A 144 11.98 -38.71 -12.82
CA PRO A 144 11.97 -39.88 -11.93
C PRO A 144 13.37 -40.34 -11.53
N GLY A 145 13.60 -40.49 -10.23
CA GLY A 145 14.90 -40.89 -9.67
C GLY A 145 15.98 -39.79 -9.64
N VAL A 146 15.68 -38.56 -10.08
CA VAL A 146 16.62 -37.43 -10.07
C VAL A 146 16.08 -36.24 -9.27
N THR A 147 14.78 -35.93 -9.39
CA THR A 147 14.12 -34.88 -8.58
C THR A 147 13.34 -35.47 -7.42
N GLU A 148 13.50 -34.89 -6.24
CA GLU A 148 12.58 -35.07 -5.11
C GLU A 148 11.39 -34.12 -5.25
N GLU A 149 10.22 -34.54 -4.77
CA GLU A 149 9.06 -33.67 -4.61
C GLU A 149 8.95 -33.21 -3.15
N ARG A 150 8.73 -31.90 -2.94
CA ARG A 150 8.54 -31.31 -1.61
C ARG A 150 7.37 -30.35 -1.62
N VAL A 151 6.51 -30.45 -0.61
CA VAL A 151 5.37 -29.54 -0.43
C VAL A 151 5.78 -28.40 0.47
N VAL A 152 5.50 -27.16 0.04
CA VAL A 152 5.61 -25.96 0.86
C VAL A 152 4.21 -25.55 1.26
N MET A 153 3.91 -25.59 2.57
CA MET A 153 2.70 -24.95 3.07
C MET A 153 2.81 -23.45 2.82
N LEU A 154 1.78 -22.87 2.22
CA LEU A 154 1.61 -21.43 2.19
C LEU A 154 1.03 -21.02 3.53
N ASP A 155 1.53 -19.94 4.12
CA ASP A 155 0.89 -19.35 5.31
C ASP A 155 -0.52 -18.91 4.90
N ALA A 156 -1.50 -19.74 5.24
CA ALA A 156 -2.89 -19.42 4.97
C ALA A 156 -3.21 -18.13 5.75
N PRO A 157 -3.74 -17.08 5.11
CA PRO A 157 -4.30 -15.97 5.87
C PRO A 157 -5.36 -16.56 6.82
N PRO A 158 -5.44 -16.08 8.08
CA PRO A 158 -6.50 -16.51 8.98
C PRO A 158 -7.83 -16.33 8.25
N PRO A 159 -8.75 -17.33 8.29
CA PRO A 159 -9.93 -17.34 7.44
C PRO A 159 -10.67 -16.01 7.64
N PRO A 160 -10.81 -15.17 6.59
CA PRO A 160 -11.37 -13.86 6.77
C PRO A 160 -12.80 -14.00 7.32
N PRO A 161 -13.24 -13.12 8.25
CA PRO A 161 -14.64 -13.06 8.60
C PRO A 161 -15.44 -12.94 7.30
N PRO A 162 -16.54 -13.71 7.14
CA PRO A 162 -17.14 -14.01 5.85
C PRO A 162 -17.33 -12.74 5.04
N LEU A 163 -16.55 -12.62 3.96
CA LEU A 163 -16.40 -11.35 3.24
C LEU A 163 -17.79 -10.85 2.82
N PRO A 164 -18.15 -9.58 3.14
CA PRO A 164 -19.33 -8.99 2.53
C PRO A 164 -19.19 -9.08 1.01
N PRO A 165 -20.30 -9.29 0.28
CA PRO A 165 -20.26 -9.54 -1.17
C PRO A 165 -19.44 -8.45 -1.87
N PRO A 166 -18.61 -8.81 -2.87
CA PRO A 166 -17.46 -8.02 -3.30
C PRO A 166 -17.87 -6.62 -3.73
N ASP A 167 -17.75 -5.68 -2.79
CA ASP A 167 -18.35 -4.38 -2.94
C ASP A 167 -17.47 -3.57 -3.89
N ARG A 168 -17.97 -3.34 -5.11
CA ARG A 168 -17.31 -2.55 -6.17
C ARG A 168 -17.30 -1.05 -5.82
N HIS A 169 -17.41 -0.76 -4.53
CA HIS A 169 -17.68 0.49 -3.85
C HIS A 169 -16.82 0.66 -2.57
N PHE A 170 -15.68 -0.04 -2.43
CA PHE A 170 -14.67 0.42 -1.46
C PHE A 170 -14.11 1.81 -1.82
N LEU A 171 -14.23 2.22 -3.09
CA LEU A 171 -14.09 3.60 -3.59
C LEU A 171 -15.42 4.40 -3.59
N GLY A 172 -16.51 3.86 -3.04
CA GLY A 172 -17.89 4.22 -3.36
C GLY A 172 -18.65 4.97 -2.27
N THR A 173 -19.97 4.85 -2.32
CA THR A 173 -20.93 5.64 -1.54
C THR A 173 -20.74 5.48 -0.02
N PHE A 174 -20.89 6.59 0.71
CA PHE A 174 -20.98 6.57 2.17
C PHE A 174 -22.15 5.68 2.61
N ARG A 175 -21.87 4.65 3.42
CA ARG A 175 -22.92 3.85 4.08
C ARG A 175 -23.36 4.59 5.35
N HIS A 176 -24.50 5.26 5.27
CA HIS A 176 -25.21 5.72 6.47
C HIS A 176 -25.45 4.53 7.42
N PRO A 177 -25.24 4.69 8.74
CA PRO A 177 -25.56 3.64 9.71
C PRO A 177 -27.07 3.33 9.70
N SER A 178 -27.42 2.05 9.83
CA SER A 178 -28.79 1.60 10.07
C SER A 178 -29.22 1.86 11.53
N PRO A 179 -30.51 1.69 11.88
CA PRO A 179 -30.94 1.72 13.28
C PRO A 179 -30.23 0.67 14.15
N GLU A 180 -29.89 -0.49 13.57
CA GLU A 180 -29.13 -1.56 14.24
C GLU A 180 -27.68 -1.13 14.47
N ASP A 181 -27.05 -0.49 13.47
CA ASP A 181 -25.69 0.07 13.61
C ASP A 181 -25.61 1.10 14.75
N LEU A 182 -26.63 1.95 14.91
CA LEU A 182 -26.71 2.94 15.99
C LEU A 182 -27.00 2.29 17.36
N GLN A 183 -27.82 1.24 17.40
CA GLN A 183 -28.08 0.49 18.64
C GLN A 183 -26.82 -0.25 19.13
N GLU A 184 -26.06 -0.88 18.23
CA GLU A 184 -24.78 -1.50 18.56
C GLU A 184 -23.74 -0.43 18.96
N ARG A 185 -23.73 0.74 18.29
CA ARG A 185 -22.88 1.87 18.70
C ARG A 185 -23.19 2.34 20.13
N ALA A 186 -24.47 2.47 20.49
CA ALA A 186 -24.87 2.84 21.85
C ALA A 186 -24.41 1.80 22.88
N ALA A 187 -24.62 0.51 22.63
CA ALA A 187 -24.16 -0.57 23.52
C ALA A 187 -22.63 -0.60 23.67
N ASN A 188 -21.87 -0.33 22.60
CA ASN A 188 -20.42 -0.21 22.66
C ASN A 188 -19.95 1.00 23.48
N LEU A 189 -20.68 2.12 23.44
CA LEU A 189 -20.39 3.31 24.26
C LEU A 189 -20.72 3.08 25.74
N GLU A 190 -21.82 2.38 26.05
CA GLU A 190 -22.13 1.96 27.42
C GLU A 190 -21.05 1.00 27.97
N ALA A 191 -20.52 0.11 27.14
CA ALA A 191 -19.41 -0.78 27.51
C ALA A 191 -18.08 -0.04 27.70
N ASP A 192 -17.78 0.96 26.87
CA ASP A 192 -16.62 1.85 27.06
C ASP A 192 -16.72 2.62 28.39
N ASP A 193 -17.88 3.24 28.65
CA ASP A 193 -18.11 4.03 29.87
C ASP A 193 -18.04 3.16 31.12
N ALA A 194 -18.57 1.93 31.08
CA ALA A 194 -18.45 0.95 32.15
C ALA A 194 -17.02 0.42 32.38
N ALA A 195 -16.11 0.63 31.41
CA ALA A 195 -14.70 0.26 31.48
C ALA A 195 -13.76 1.48 31.69
N GLU A 196 -14.31 2.67 31.98
CA GLU A 196 -13.58 3.95 32.11
C GLU A 196 -12.74 4.31 30.86
N LEU A 197 -13.22 3.89 29.67
CA LEU A 197 -12.57 4.15 28.39
C LEU A 197 -13.14 5.40 27.70
N VAL A 198 -12.27 6.12 26.99
CA VAL A 198 -12.60 7.31 26.22
C VAL A 198 -12.21 7.13 24.75
N GLY A 199 -12.93 7.79 23.86
CA GLY A 199 -12.59 7.80 22.44
C GLY A 199 -11.32 8.59 22.14
N LEU A 200 -10.36 7.91 21.49
CA LEU A 200 -9.26 8.53 20.75
C LEU A 200 -9.55 8.38 19.25
N TRP A 201 -9.78 9.49 18.57
CA TRP A 201 -9.99 9.55 17.12
C TRP A 201 -8.69 9.79 16.36
N GLU A 202 -8.51 9.02 15.30
CA GLU A 202 -7.32 9.03 14.46
C GLU A 202 -7.67 8.99 12.97
N TRP A 203 -6.81 9.56 12.13
CA TRP A 203 -6.92 9.54 10.67
C TRP A 203 -5.73 8.82 10.04
N CYS A 204 -5.96 8.18 8.89
CA CYS A 204 -4.93 7.44 8.17
C CYS A 204 -4.06 8.35 7.29
N ARG A 205 -2.73 8.28 7.51
CA ARG A 205 -1.68 8.99 6.76
C ARG A 205 -1.61 8.54 5.29
N VAL A 206 -1.92 7.27 5.01
CA VAL A 206 -1.96 6.70 3.65
C VAL A 206 -3.22 7.14 2.92
N ALA A 207 -3.07 7.96 1.87
CA ALA A 207 -4.18 8.58 1.16
C ALA A 207 -5.02 7.61 0.28
N GLU A 208 -4.46 6.46 -0.09
CA GLU A 208 -5.09 5.48 -1.00
C GLU A 208 -5.32 4.10 -0.34
N ALA A 209 -5.33 4.04 1.00
CA ALA A 209 -5.50 2.79 1.75
C ALA A 209 -6.77 2.04 1.34
N HIS A 210 -6.62 0.85 0.73
CA HIS A 210 -7.74 0.06 0.23
C HIS A 210 -8.57 -0.62 1.33
N GLY A 211 -8.09 -0.65 2.58
CA GLY A 211 -8.83 -1.11 3.75
C GLY A 211 -7.98 -1.06 5.02
N PRO A 212 -8.60 -1.12 6.21
CA PRO A 212 -7.88 -1.04 7.49
C PRO A 212 -6.96 -2.25 7.76
N SER A 213 -7.20 -3.40 7.12
CA SER A 213 -6.39 -4.61 7.24
C SER A 213 -5.00 -4.54 6.59
N GLN A 214 -4.66 -3.42 5.93
CA GLN A 214 -3.36 -3.18 5.30
C GLN A 214 -2.54 -2.10 6.03
N LEU A 215 -3.00 -1.63 7.19
CA LEU A 215 -2.41 -0.51 7.91
C LEU A 215 -1.81 -0.96 9.25
N SER A 216 -0.60 -0.49 9.52
CA SER A 216 0.04 -0.56 10.85
C SER A 216 -0.56 0.48 11.80
N ASP A 217 -0.14 0.48 13.08
CA ASP A 217 -0.48 1.56 14.01
C ASP A 217 0.27 2.88 13.69
N GLU A 218 1.41 2.81 13.00
CA GLU A 218 2.22 3.97 12.60
C GLU A 218 1.57 4.77 11.44
N ASP A 219 0.75 4.10 10.62
CA ASP A 219 -0.04 4.70 9.53
C ASP A 219 -1.16 5.64 10.02
N TRP A 220 -1.35 5.77 11.33
CA TRP A 220 -2.39 6.61 11.94
C TRP A 220 -1.81 7.85 12.62
N ALA A 221 -2.67 8.85 12.78
CA ALA A 221 -2.37 10.10 13.47
C ALA A 221 -3.60 10.54 14.28
N ALA A 222 -3.41 10.88 15.55
CA ALA A 222 -4.46 11.50 16.34
C ALA A 222 -4.93 12.83 15.71
N TYR A 223 -6.22 13.11 15.78
CA TYR A 223 -6.71 14.48 15.60
C TYR A 223 -6.29 15.35 16.78
N SER A 224 -6.10 16.66 16.56
CA SER A 224 -5.85 17.64 17.63
C SER A 224 -6.91 17.57 18.73
N ALA A 225 -6.56 17.88 19.98
CA ALA A 225 -7.43 17.65 21.15
C ALA A 225 -8.86 18.25 21.02
N ALA A 226 -8.98 19.42 20.40
CA ALA A 226 -10.27 20.04 20.05
C ALA A 226 -11.09 19.18 19.06
N ASN A 227 -10.53 18.87 17.89
CA ASN A 227 -11.17 18.02 16.88
C ASN A 227 -11.48 16.61 17.44
N ASN A 228 -10.59 16.04 18.26
CA ASN A 228 -10.79 14.76 18.91
C ASN A 228 -12.03 14.76 19.84
N THR A 229 -12.28 15.89 20.51
CA THR A 229 -13.44 16.09 21.40
C THR A 229 -14.72 16.36 20.60
N GLU A 230 -14.66 17.15 19.53
CA GLU A 230 -15.80 17.42 18.65
C GLU A 230 -16.30 16.15 17.93
N ILE A 231 -15.38 15.31 17.44
CA ILE A 231 -15.71 14.04 16.76
C ILE A 231 -16.30 13.03 17.76
N GLU A 232 -15.74 12.90 18.97
CA GLU A 232 -16.28 11.98 19.98
C GLU A 232 -17.67 12.40 20.47
N ALA A 233 -17.91 13.70 20.67
CA ALA A 233 -19.23 14.22 21.03
C ALA A 233 -20.28 13.86 19.96
N ALA A 234 -20.02 14.20 18.70
CA ALA A 234 -20.94 13.89 17.60
C ALA A 234 -21.16 12.38 17.39
N PHE A 235 -20.15 11.53 17.64
CA PHE A 235 -20.29 10.08 17.57
C PHE A 235 -21.18 9.54 18.69
N ARG A 236 -21.04 10.07 19.92
CA ARG A 236 -21.88 9.74 21.08
C ARG A 236 -23.32 10.19 20.91
N ASP A 237 -23.53 11.37 20.34
CA ASP A 237 -24.85 11.91 19.91
C ASP A 237 -25.50 11.12 18.74
N GLN A 238 -24.96 9.95 18.38
CA GLN A 238 -25.45 9.08 17.29
C GLN A 238 -25.52 9.75 15.92
N ALA A 239 -24.71 10.80 15.69
CA ALA A 239 -24.67 11.46 14.39
C ALA A 239 -24.16 10.52 13.28
N VAL A 240 -24.54 10.83 12.05
CA VAL A 240 -24.02 10.17 10.83
C VAL A 240 -22.72 10.82 10.34
N LYS A 241 -22.47 12.08 10.71
CA LYS A 241 -21.23 12.81 10.44
C LYS A 241 -21.05 14.00 11.39
N VAL A 242 -19.83 14.51 11.43
CA VAL A 242 -19.47 15.84 11.96
C VAL A 242 -18.68 16.62 10.90
N GLN A 243 -18.63 17.95 10.99
CA GLN A 243 -17.77 18.76 10.11
C GLN A 243 -16.71 19.47 10.95
N ILE A 244 -15.47 18.98 10.89
CA ILE A 244 -14.32 19.59 11.57
C ILE A 244 -13.63 20.61 10.66
N THR A 245 -12.87 21.52 11.26
CA THR A 245 -12.04 22.49 10.55
C THR A 245 -10.56 22.24 10.85
N ILE A 246 -9.73 22.24 9.80
CA ILE A 246 -8.27 22.09 9.91
C ILE A 246 -7.65 23.15 8.98
N GLY A 247 -7.27 24.28 9.58
CA GLY A 247 -7.10 25.56 8.89
C GLY A 247 -8.27 25.94 8.00
N ILE A 248 -8.04 26.64 6.89
CA ILE A 248 -9.06 27.00 5.89
C ILE A 248 -9.84 25.82 5.23
N ARG A 249 -9.62 24.57 5.63
CA ARG A 249 -10.35 23.39 5.13
C ARG A 249 -11.35 22.85 6.15
N SER A 250 -12.61 22.82 5.73
CA SER A 250 -13.68 22.06 6.38
C SER A 250 -13.70 20.63 5.83
N TYR A 251 -13.71 19.64 6.71
CA TYR A 251 -13.77 18.21 6.37
C TYR A 251 -15.00 17.57 7.02
N ASP A 252 -15.79 16.84 6.23
CA ASP A 252 -16.84 15.98 6.80
C ASP A 252 -16.18 14.69 7.31
N VAL A 253 -16.22 14.41 8.60
CA VAL A 253 -15.90 13.10 9.17
C VAL A 253 -17.19 12.29 9.22
N LEU A 254 -17.27 11.29 8.36
CA LEU A 254 -18.44 10.43 8.17
C LEU A 254 -18.30 9.16 9.00
N PHE A 255 -19.30 8.83 9.81
CA PHE A 255 -19.30 7.65 10.69
C PHE A 255 -20.00 6.48 10.00
N GLU A 256 -19.25 5.40 9.68
CA GLU A 256 -19.76 4.29 8.87
C GLU A 256 -20.06 3.06 9.72
N GLY A 257 -21.34 2.81 9.96
CA GLY A 257 -21.83 1.65 10.72
C GLY A 257 -21.72 1.78 12.25
N SER A 258 -21.77 0.63 12.93
CA SER A 258 -21.64 0.48 14.39
C SER A 258 -20.19 0.54 14.87
N LEU A 259 -19.29 -0.06 14.10
CA LEU A 259 -17.88 -0.17 14.44
C LEU A 259 -17.20 1.20 14.49
N ALA A 260 -16.09 1.23 15.23
CA ALA A 260 -15.31 2.42 15.55
C ALA A 260 -14.48 2.94 14.35
N GLY A 261 -15.13 3.22 13.21
CA GLY A 261 -14.50 3.57 11.94
C GLY A 261 -15.34 4.51 11.06
N GLY A 262 -14.72 5.00 9.99
CA GLY A 262 -15.38 5.92 9.08
C GLY A 262 -14.46 6.51 8.00
N LYS A 263 -14.90 7.61 7.38
CA LYS A 263 -14.17 8.31 6.33
C LYS A 263 -14.15 9.83 6.55
N GLN A 264 -12.98 10.43 6.64
CA GLN A 264 -12.80 11.88 6.46
C GLN A 264 -12.94 12.20 4.97
N VAL A 265 -13.69 13.24 4.62
CA VAL A 265 -13.97 13.64 3.23
C VAL A 265 -13.77 15.14 3.05
N ASP A 266 -12.87 15.50 2.13
CA ASP A 266 -12.82 16.84 1.54
C ASP A 266 -13.72 16.86 0.30
N THR A 267 -14.88 17.50 0.41
CA THR A 267 -15.85 17.60 -0.69
C THR A 267 -15.42 18.56 -1.80
N LYS A 268 -14.54 19.54 -1.50
CA LYS A 268 -14.06 20.56 -2.44
C LYS A 268 -12.99 20.00 -3.40
N GLN A 269 -12.18 19.05 -2.93
CA GLN A 269 -11.10 18.40 -3.69
C GLN A 269 -11.34 16.91 -3.95
N LYS A 270 -12.44 16.34 -3.44
CA LYS A 270 -12.83 14.92 -3.61
C LYS A 270 -11.82 13.92 -3.03
N LYS A 271 -10.92 14.37 -2.15
CA LYS A 271 -9.98 13.50 -1.41
C LYS A 271 -10.69 12.90 -0.19
N ARG A 272 -10.37 11.65 0.14
CA ARG A 272 -10.96 10.90 1.26
C ARG A 272 -9.85 10.18 2.01
N ARG A 273 -10.00 9.98 3.32
CA ARG A 273 -9.08 9.22 4.18
C ARG A 273 -9.89 8.36 5.14
N LEU A 274 -9.35 7.21 5.54
CA LEU A 274 -9.96 6.41 6.61
C LEU A 274 -9.79 7.13 7.95
N VAL A 275 -10.79 7.01 8.83
CA VAL A 275 -10.68 7.35 10.25
C VAL A 275 -11.01 6.13 11.10
N ARG A 276 -10.45 6.08 12.30
CA ARG A 276 -10.81 5.11 13.34
C ARG A 276 -10.97 5.81 14.69
N ARG A 277 -11.73 5.17 15.56
CA ARG A 277 -11.81 5.46 16.99
C ARG A 277 -11.23 4.27 17.74
N ARG A 278 -10.41 4.55 18.75
CA ARG A 278 -9.94 3.56 19.73
C ARG A 278 -10.58 3.88 21.07
N ALA A 279 -11.18 2.88 21.72
CA ALA A 279 -11.48 2.95 23.13
C ALA A 279 -10.17 2.76 23.91
N VAL A 280 -9.75 3.76 24.68
CA VAL A 280 -8.49 3.77 25.44
C VAL A 280 -8.70 4.43 26.80
N THR A 281 -7.83 4.17 27.77
CA THR A 281 -7.89 4.89 29.05
C THR A 281 -7.56 6.38 28.84
N ALA A 282 -8.07 7.25 29.72
CA ALA A 282 -7.82 8.70 29.64
C ALA A 282 -6.31 9.04 29.58
N ALA A 283 -5.47 8.32 30.32
CA ALA A 283 -4.02 8.49 30.29
C ALA A 283 -3.38 8.13 28.94
N VAL A 284 -3.90 7.11 28.24
CA VAL A 284 -3.43 6.75 26.89
C VAL A 284 -3.89 7.76 25.86
N ARG A 285 -5.15 8.24 25.92
CA ARG A 285 -5.63 9.33 25.06
C ARG A 285 -4.75 10.57 25.21
N GLU A 286 -4.48 10.96 26.45
CA GLU A 286 -3.65 12.13 26.78
C GLU A 286 -2.22 11.95 26.27
N ALA A 287 -1.58 10.80 26.52
CA ALA A 287 -0.24 10.51 26.02
C ALA A 287 -0.14 10.50 24.49
N CYS A 288 -1.17 10.05 23.77
CA CYS A 288 -1.23 10.12 22.31
C CYS A 288 -1.36 11.56 21.80
N LEU A 289 -2.16 12.40 22.46
CA LEU A 289 -2.32 13.82 22.11
C LEU A 289 -1.05 14.63 22.41
N GLN A 290 -0.49 14.47 23.62
CA GLN A 290 0.78 15.09 24.02
C GLN A 290 1.96 14.58 23.18
N GLY A 291 1.97 13.31 22.77
CA GLY A 291 2.97 12.76 21.86
C GLY A 291 2.92 13.40 20.48
N ALA A 292 1.71 13.64 19.96
CA ALA A 292 1.52 14.36 18.70
C ALA A 292 1.99 15.83 18.82
N GLU A 293 1.62 16.53 19.90
CA GLU A 293 2.07 17.90 20.17
C GLU A 293 3.59 17.98 20.40
N SER A 294 4.21 16.97 21.03
CA SER A 294 5.65 16.93 21.28
C SER A 294 6.48 16.70 20.02
N ALA A 295 6.02 15.82 19.11
CA ALA A 295 6.66 15.63 17.80
C ALA A 295 6.61 16.93 16.97
N VAL A 296 5.48 17.61 17.03
CA VAL A 296 5.24 18.94 16.47
C VAL A 296 6.21 20.00 17.03
N GLN A 297 6.36 20.08 18.36
CA GLN A 297 7.28 21.02 19.00
C GLN A 297 8.75 20.70 18.69
N GLU A 298 9.07 19.43 18.44
CA GLU A 298 10.40 19.02 18.00
C GLU A 298 10.67 19.39 16.54
N ALA A 299 9.69 19.28 15.65
CA ALA A 299 9.80 19.78 14.27
C ALA A 299 10.00 21.31 14.21
N LEU A 300 9.36 22.08 15.09
CA LEU A 300 9.66 23.52 15.25
C LEU A 300 11.11 23.79 15.66
N ARG A 301 11.72 22.97 16.52
CA ARG A 301 13.14 23.12 16.90
C ARG A 301 14.08 22.80 15.75
N GLN A 302 13.71 21.86 14.90
CA GLN A 302 14.49 21.45 13.73
C GLN A 302 14.43 22.47 12.58
N ASP A 303 13.33 23.21 12.46
CA ASP A 303 13.19 24.34 11.54
C ASP A 303 12.56 25.57 12.22
N PRO A 304 13.36 26.36 12.97
CA PRO A 304 12.86 27.53 13.69
C PRO A 304 12.23 28.60 12.79
N SER A 305 12.51 28.58 11.48
CA SER A 305 11.88 29.50 10.51
C SER A 305 10.40 29.21 10.24
N LEU A 306 9.84 28.16 10.87
CA LEU A 306 8.39 27.92 10.95
C LEU A 306 7.72 28.66 12.11
N ALA A 307 8.43 28.92 13.22
CA ALA A 307 7.83 29.48 14.43
C ALA A 307 7.30 30.90 14.22
N ASP A 308 8.06 31.73 13.50
CA ASP A 308 7.70 33.12 13.18
C ASP A 308 7.02 33.27 11.79
N ALA A 309 6.59 32.16 11.17
CA ALA A 309 6.09 32.17 9.79
C ALA A 309 4.61 31.75 9.66
N GLU A 310 3.95 32.32 8.66
CA GLU A 310 2.57 32.02 8.30
C GLU A 310 2.45 31.39 6.91
N CYS A 311 1.41 30.58 6.71
CA CYS A 311 1.04 30.13 5.38
C CYS A 311 0.16 31.19 4.71
N VAL A 312 0.75 31.98 3.80
CA VAL A 312 0.09 33.08 3.06
C VAL A 312 -1.11 32.68 2.17
N ILE A 313 -1.50 31.41 2.15
CA ILE A 313 -2.74 30.93 1.49
C ILE A 313 -3.92 30.97 2.47
N CYS A 314 -3.67 30.81 3.78
CA CYS A 314 -4.69 30.87 4.83
C CYS A 314 -4.52 32.02 5.83
N ALA A 315 -3.35 32.67 5.89
CA ALA A 315 -2.98 33.66 6.91
C ALA A 315 -3.09 33.10 8.34
N GLU A 316 -2.68 31.84 8.52
CA GLU A 316 -2.51 31.18 9.82
C GLU A 316 -1.02 30.89 10.03
N ALA A 317 -0.51 31.12 11.24
CA ALA A 317 0.86 30.80 11.60
C ALA A 317 1.08 29.28 11.59
N PHE A 318 2.24 28.79 11.11
CA PHE A 318 2.59 27.38 11.27
C PHE A 318 2.65 26.96 12.75
N ALA A 319 2.88 27.94 13.63
CA ALA A 319 2.86 27.84 15.09
C ALA A 319 1.47 27.56 15.72
N ASP A 320 0.37 27.63 14.96
CA ASP A 320 -1.00 27.39 15.47
C ASP A 320 -1.66 26.15 14.81
N THR A 321 -1.07 25.61 13.74
CA THR A 321 -1.75 24.74 12.76
C THR A 321 -1.10 23.36 12.57
N PHE A 322 -0.12 23.03 13.40
CA PHE A 322 0.85 21.93 13.23
C PHE A 322 0.34 20.54 12.82
N ALA A 323 -0.93 20.23 13.07
CA ALA A 323 -1.58 19.01 12.57
C ALA A 323 -1.62 18.94 11.03
N MET A 324 -1.40 20.06 10.32
CA MET A 324 -1.19 20.13 8.88
C MET A 324 0.30 19.98 8.53
N PRO A 325 0.70 18.99 7.71
CA PRO A 325 2.04 18.91 7.15
C PRO A 325 2.42 20.18 6.39
N VAL A 326 3.71 20.50 6.32
CA VAL A 326 4.23 21.66 5.58
C VAL A 326 5.00 21.20 4.35
N VAL A 327 4.77 21.88 3.23
CA VAL A 327 5.56 21.75 2.01
C VAL A 327 6.46 22.97 1.86
N GLN A 328 7.73 22.72 1.53
CA GLN A 328 8.63 23.75 1.03
C GLN A 328 8.75 23.59 -0.48
N LEU A 329 8.47 24.66 -1.24
CA LEU A 329 8.65 24.66 -2.69
C LEU A 329 10.13 24.86 -3.04
N PRO A 330 10.60 24.46 -4.24
CA PRO A 330 12.00 24.66 -4.67
C PRO A 330 12.48 26.12 -4.62
N CYS A 331 11.55 27.08 -4.65
CA CYS A 331 11.82 28.51 -4.45
C CYS A 331 11.90 28.95 -2.97
N GLY A 332 12.03 28.03 -2.01
CA GLY A 332 12.19 28.28 -0.57
C GLY A 332 10.90 28.60 0.21
N HIS A 333 9.80 28.93 -0.49
CA HIS A 333 8.55 29.37 0.15
C HIS A 333 7.76 28.18 0.72
N LYS A 334 7.21 28.36 1.92
CA LYS A 334 6.56 27.31 2.72
C LYS A 334 5.04 27.50 2.79
N PHE A 335 4.32 26.39 2.80
CA PHE A 335 2.85 26.37 2.85
C PHE A 335 2.38 25.10 3.57
N HIS A 336 1.19 25.07 4.16
CA HIS A 336 0.57 23.80 4.51
C HIS A 336 0.42 22.95 3.24
N GLY A 337 0.71 21.65 3.27
CA GLY A 337 0.42 20.73 2.16
C GLY A 337 -1.06 20.79 1.79
N ALA A 338 -1.92 20.85 2.81
CA ALA A 338 -3.34 21.17 2.69
C ALA A 338 -3.62 22.50 1.94
N CYS A 339 -2.86 23.56 2.14
CA CYS A 339 -3.05 24.79 1.37
C CYS A 339 -2.52 24.67 -0.07
N ALA A 340 -1.34 24.09 -0.24
CA ALA A 340 -0.64 23.98 -1.51
C ALA A 340 -1.25 22.98 -2.50
N GLN A 341 -1.89 21.91 -2.03
CA GLN A 341 -2.49 20.85 -2.87
C GLN A 341 -3.32 21.39 -4.03
N SER A 342 -4.18 22.40 -3.78
CA SER A 342 -5.06 22.95 -4.83
C SER A 342 -4.31 23.70 -5.94
N LEU A 343 -3.08 24.14 -5.66
CA LEU A 343 -2.14 24.71 -6.63
C LEU A 343 -1.41 23.59 -7.37
N ALA A 344 -1.07 22.52 -6.66
CA ALA A 344 -0.41 21.31 -7.17
C ALA A 344 -1.28 20.56 -8.20
N ASP A 345 -2.52 20.24 -7.82
CA ASP A 345 -3.54 19.60 -8.67
C ASP A 345 -3.77 20.38 -9.97
N ARG A 346 -3.63 21.71 -9.90
CA ARG A 346 -3.83 22.67 -11.01
C ARG A 346 -2.53 23.15 -11.65
N ARG A 347 -1.39 22.56 -11.26
CA ARG A 347 -0.01 22.84 -11.75
C ARG A 347 0.30 24.34 -11.84
N LYS A 348 0.03 25.08 -10.77
CA LYS A 348 0.24 26.53 -10.68
C LYS A 348 1.66 26.91 -10.24
N THR A 349 2.05 28.14 -10.52
CA THR A 349 3.28 28.74 -9.98
C THR A 349 3.17 28.96 -8.46
N CYS A 350 4.30 29.16 -7.80
CA CYS A 350 4.32 29.61 -6.40
C CYS A 350 3.48 30.89 -6.23
N PRO A 351 2.54 30.96 -5.26
CA PRO A 351 1.65 32.12 -5.12
C PRO A 351 2.38 33.37 -4.60
N TYR A 352 3.50 33.19 -3.88
CA TYR A 352 4.30 34.27 -3.32
C TYR A 352 5.21 34.92 -4.39
N CYS A 353 6.14 34.14 -4.95
CA CYS A 353 7.17 34.66 -5.87
C CYS A 353 6.92 34.39 -7.36
N ARG A 354 5.82 33.70 -7.72
CA ARG A 354 5.43 33.34 -9.11
C ARG A 354 6.42 32.45 -9.88
N ALA A 355 7.43 31.89 -9.21
CA ALA A 355 8.31 30.87 -9.79
C ALA A 355 7.51 29.62 -10.24
N GLU A 356 7.99 28.96 -11.29
CA GLU A 356 7.48 27.64 -11.70
C GLU A 356 7.84 26.55 -10.67
N VAL A 357 7.03 25.49 -10.63
CA VAL A 357 7.10 24.43 -9.62
C VAL A 357 6.85 23.08 -10.28
N ASP A 358 7.84 22.18 -10.26
CA ASP A 358 7.58 20.76 -10.54
C ASP A 358 6.98 20.10 -9.31
N TRP A 359 5.64 20.16 -9.22
CA TRP A 359 4.87 19.61 -8.12
C TRP A 359 5.11 18.11 -7.89
N LYS A 360 5.61 17.35 -8.87
CA LYS A 360 5.98 15.94 -8.68
C LYS A 360 7.15 15.73 -7.71
N GLN A 361 7.97 16.76 -7.51
CA GLN A 361 9.13 16.76 -6.62
C GLN A 361 8.84 17.45 -5.28
N VAL A 362 7.66 18.05 -5.11
CA VAL A 362 7.24 18.68 -3.85
C VAL A 362 6.83 17.60 -2.86
N ARG A 363 7.63 17.49 -1.79
CA ARG A 363 7.37 16.61 -0.65
C ARG A 363 6.65 17.37 0.46
N GLU A 364 5.66 16.72 1.06
CA GLU A 364 5.18 17.07 2.39
C GLU A 364 6.20 16.58 3.41
N VAL A 365 6.73 17.50 4.21
CA VAL A 365 7.47 17.17 5.42
C VAL A 365 6.42 16.89 6.49
N HIS A 366 6.24 15.61 6.83
CA HIS A 366 5.39 15.24 7.96
C HIS A 366 6.20 15.45 9.23
N MET A 367 5.76 16.38 10.08
CA MET A 367 6.41 16.73 11.35
C MET A 367 6.42 15.59 12.39
N PHE A 368 5.84 14.44 12.03
CA PHE A 368 5.85 13.19 12.80
C PHE A 368 6.92 12.20 12.32
N GLY A 369 7.78 12.62 11.37
CA GLY A 369 8.68 11.75 10.63
C GLY A 369 8.06 11.24 9.33
N GLY A 370 8.91 11.12 8.30
CA GLY A 370 8.53 10.66 6.97
C GLY A 370 8.34 11.79 5.96
N GLU A 371 8.72 11.51 4.71
CA GLU A 371 8.40 12.35 3.55
C GLU A 371 7.37 11.63 2.68
N SER A 372 6.32 12.33 2.24
CA SER A 372 5.44 11.86 1.16
C SER A 372 5.43 12.87 0.03
N ASN A 373 5.23 12.43 -1.22
CA ASN A 373 4.92 13.36 -2.30
C ASN A 373 3.54 13.99 -2.05
N LEU A 374 3.33 15.24 -2.49
CA LEU A 374 2.04 15.95 -2.40
C LEU A 374 0.89 15.35 -3.26
N GLY A 375 1.10 14.21 -3.92
CA GLY A 375 0.08 13.44 -4.66
C GLY A 375 -0.58 14.18 -5.82
N VAL A 376 0.08 14.18 -7.00
CA VAL A 376 -0.19 14.97 -8.24
C VAL A 376 0.23 14.29 -9.55
#